data_AF-A0A2G2DJ36-F1
#
_entry.id   AF-A0A2G2DJ36-F1
#
_cell.length_a   1.000
_cell.length_b   1.000
_cell.length_c   1.000
_cell.angle_alpha   90.00
_cell.angle_beta   90.00
_cell.angle_gamma   90.00
#
_symmetry.space_group_name_H-M   'P 1'
#
loop_
_entity.id
_entity.type
_entity.pdbx_description
1 polymer ?
#
loop_
_entity_poly.entity_id
_entity_poly.type
_entity_poly.pdbx_seq_one_letter_code
_entity_poly.pdbx_strand_id
1 'polypeptide(L)'
;MTASHRLASLKTIYETKAAEIVRLTKDENTPTRQKQVIYGCLNNMCRISAILYGEISAEPADYDLLEQAAKLDEDLVQLRGFVGSQISLRVHTAA
;
A
#
# COMPACT_ATOMS: atom_id res chain seq x y z
N MET A 1 -9.43 3.97 -19.88
CA MET A 1 -9.79 3.63 -18.49
C MET A 1 -9.75 4.91 -17.68
N THR A 2 -10.81 5.28 -16.97
CA THR A 2 -10.90 6.56 -16.22
C THR A 2 -10.17 6.47 -14.86
N ALA A 3 -9.88 7.62 -14.25
CA ALA A 3 -9.29 7.68 -12.90
C ALA A 3 -10.19 6.99 -11.85
N SER A 4 -11.51 7.16 -11.95
CA SER A 4 -12.48 6.49 -11.08
C SER A 4 -12.42 4.95 -11.17
N HIS A 5 -12.33 4.38 -12.37
CA HIS A 5 -12.17 2.92 -12.54
C HIS A 5 -10.84 2.40 -12.00
N ARG A 6 -9.76 3.18 -12.15
CA ARG A 6 -8.45 2.86 -11.58
C ARG A 6 -8.49 2.87 -10.06
N LEU A 7 -9.20 3.84 -9.46
CA LEU A 7 -9.35 3.95 -8.02
C LEU A 7 -10.12 2.76 -7.47
N ALA A 8 -11.26 2.43 -8.07
CA ALA A 8 -12.06 1.26 -7.69
C ALA A 8 -11.26 -0.05 -7.79
N SER A 9 -10.45 -0.20 -8.83
CA SER A 9 -9.57 -1.37 -9.00
C SER A 9 -8.52 -1.45 -7.90
N LEU A 10 -7.84 -0.33 -7.60
CA LEU A 10 -6.82 -0.29 -6.56
C LEU A 10 -7.41 -0.54 -5.16
N LYS A 11 -8.59 0.03 -4.89
CA LYS A 11 -9.37 -0.19 -3.67
C LYS A 11 -9.73 -1.66 -3.50
N THR A 12 -10.26 -2.29 -4.54
CA THR A 12 -10.60 -3.73 -4.53
C THR A 12 -9.37 -4.59 -4.21
N ILE A 13 -8.22 -4.29 -4.82
CA ILE A 13 -6.97 -5.01 -4.55
C ILE A 13 -6.57 -4.85 -3.07
N TYR A 14 -6.60 -3.61 -2.55
CA TYR A 14 -6.31 -3.34 -1.15
C TYR A 14 -7.24 -4.11 -0.21
N GLU A 15 -8.55 -3.98 -0.37
CA GLU A 15 -9.56 -4.63 0.47
C GLU A 15 -9.42 -6.16 0.45
N THR A 16 -9.09 -6.73 -0.71
CA THR A 16 -8.92 -8.19 -0.86
C THR A 16 -7.63 -8.70 -0.22
N LYS A 17 -6.56 -7.90 -0.21
CA LYS A 17 -5.21 -8.35 0.15
C LYS A 17 -4.69 -7.83 1.48
N ALA A 18 -5.22 -6.73 2.02
CA ALA A 18 -4.68 -6.09 3.22
C ALA A 18 -4.63 -7.04 4.42
N ALA A 19 -5.73 -7.75 4.71
CA ALA A 19 -5.79 -8.69 5.84
C ALA A 19 -4.81 -9.86 5.69
N GLU A 20 -4.67 -10.40 4.47
CA GLU A 20 -3.71 -11.46 4.17
C GLU A 20 -2.26 -10.98 4.34
N ILE A 21 -1.94 -9.78 3.86
CA ILE A 21 -0.65 -9.14 4.03
C ILE A 21 -0.30 -8.96 5.51
N VAL A 22 -1.25 -8.45 6.32
CA VAL A 22 -1.05 -8.30 7.76
C VAL A 22 -0.78 -9.65 8.41
N ARG A 23 -1.54 -10.69 8.07
CA ARG A 23 -1.34 -12.05 8.60
C ARG A 23 0.04 -12.59 8.26
N LEU A 24 0.45 -12.53 6.99
CA LEU A 24 1.74 -13.03 6.54
C LEU A 24 2.90 -12.27 7.19
N THR A 25 2.79 -10.96 7.36
CA THR A 25 3.89 -10.16 7.88
C THR A 25 4.05 -10.25 9.39
N LYS A 26 2.95 -10.52 10.13
CA LYS A 26 3.00 -10.84 11.57
C LYS A 26 3.56 -12.22 11.88
N ASP A 27 3.46 -13.17 10.97
CA ASP A 27 3.99 -14.52 11.19
C ASP A 27 5.52 -14.47 11.30
N GLU A 28 6.04 -14.97 12.42
CA GLU A 28 7.48 -15.05 12.69
C GLU A 28 8.19 -16.04 11.76
N ASN A 29 7.45 -17.03 11.23
CA ASN A 29 7.98 -18.01 10.29
C ASN A 29 8.02 -17.50 8.85
N THR A 30 7.36 -16.37 8.55
CA THR A 30 7.43 -15.78 7.21
C THR A 30 8.83 -15.23 6.97
N PRO A 31 9.55 -15.68 5.92
CA PRO A 31 10.91 -15.24 5.67
C PRO A 31 11.01 -13.72 5.48
N THR A 32 12.07 -13.10 6.02
CA THR A 32 12.34 -11.66 5.85
C THR A 32 12.31 -11.23 4.39
N ARG A 33 12.87 -12.05 3.49
CA ARG A 33 12.85 -11.79 2.04
C ARG A 33 11.41 -11.67 1.50
N GLN A 34 10.49 -12.48 1.97
CA GLN A 34 9.08 -12.40 1.57
C GLN A 34 8.44 -11.11 2.10
N LYS A 35 8.72 -10.71 3.35
CA LYS A 35 8.26 -9.43 3.90
C LYS A 35 8.81 -8.23 3.10
N GLN A 36 10.07 -8.29 2.66
CA GLN A 36 10.68 -7.28 1.78
C GLN A 36 10.02 -7.20 0.41
N VAL A 37 9.68 -8.34 -0.21
CA VAL A 37 8.95 -8.37 -1.49
C VAL A 37 7.57 -7.72 -1.33
N ILE A 38 6.83 -8.08 -0.26
CA ILE A 38 5.54 -7.47 0.07
C ILE A 38 5.69 -5.95 0.24
N TYR A 39 6.70 -5.51 0.99
CA TYR A 39 7.00 -4.08 1.17
C TYR A 39 7.25 -3.37 -0.17
N GLY A 40 8.03 -3.98 -1.07
CA GLY A 40 8.28 -3.46 -2.41
C GLY A 40 7.00 -3.31 -3.23
N CYS A 41 6.12 -4.32 -3.19
CA CYS A 41 4.81 -4.26 -3.84
C CYS A 41 3.94 -3.12 -3.28
N LEU A 42 3.86 -2.99 -1.94
CA LEU A 42 3.12 -1.91 -1.28
C LEU A 42 3.68 -0.54 -1.62
N ASN A 43 5.01 -0.41 -1.72
CA ASN A 43 5.64 0.85 -2.15
C ASN A 43 5.23 1.23 -3.58
N ASN A 44 5.13 0.24 -4.48
CA ASN A 44 4.62 0.49 -5.83
C ASN A 44 3.13 0.91 -5.81
N MET A 45 2.31 0.27 -4.98
CA MET A 45 0.90 0.64 -4.81
C MET A 45 0.75 2.07 -4.27
N CYS A 46 1.55 2.48 -3.28
CA CYS A 46 1.57 3.86 -2.78
C CYS A 46 1.90 4.86 -3.90
N ARG A 47 2.87 4.54 -4.77
CA ARG A 47 3.21 5.41 -5.91
C ARG A 47 2.07 5.53 -6.90
N ILE A 48 1.40 4.43 -7.21
CA ILE A 48 0.23 4.42 -8.11
C ILE A 48 -0.91 5.24 -7.50
N SER A 49 -1.15 5.08 -6.19
CA SER A 49 -2.16 5.82 -5.44
C SER A 49 -1.90 7.32 -5.46
N ALA A 50 -0.68 7.77 -5.15
CA ALA A 50 -0.31 9.18 -5.17
C ALA A 50 -0.47 9.83 -6.56
N ILE A 51 -0.09 9.13 -7.63
CA ILE A 51 -0.30 9.59 -9.00
C ILE A 51 -1.80 9.74 -9.28
N LEU A 52 -2.59 8.75 -8.90
CA LEU A 52 -4.03 8.74 -9.12
C LEU A 52 -4.75 9.84 -8.33
N TYR A 53 -4.33 10.10 -7.09
CA TYR A 53 -4.81 11.22 -6.29
C TYR A 53 -4.51 12.56 -7.00
N GLY A 54 -3.29 12.73 -7.53
CA GLY A 54 -2.93 13.90 -8.32
C GLY A 54 -3.83 14.08 -9.55
N GLU A 55 -4.06 13.00 -10.32
CA GLU A 55 -4.97 13.00 -11.47
C GLU A 55 -6.41 13.41 -11.08
N ILE A 56 -6.95 12.83 -10.00
CA ILE A 56 -8.31 13.14 -9.52
C ILE A 56 -8.40 14.58 -9.01
N SER A 57 -7.39 15.06 -8.29
CA SER A 57 -7.36 16.42 -7.75
C SER A 57 -7.30 17.52 -8.82
N ALA A 58 -6.81 17.17 -10.02
CA ALA A 58 -6.73 18.11 -11.15
C ALA A 58 -8.08 18.33 -11.85
N GLU A 59 -9.06 17.45 -11.62
CA GLU A 59 -10.42 17.53 -12.17
C GLU A 59 -11.43 17.67 -11.01
N PRO A 60 -11.64 18.89 -10.45
CA PRO A 60 -12.25 19.09 -9.13
C PRO A 60 -13.78 18.95 -9.09
N ALA A 61 -14.38 18.08 -9.90
CA ALA A 61 -15.83 17.92 -9.96
C ALA A 61 -16.39 16.93 -8.92
N ASP A 62 -15.57 16.03 -8.36
CA ASP A 62 -16.03 14.93 -7.52
C ASP A 62 -15.24 14.84 -6.20
N TYR A 63 -15.75 15.55 -5.18
CA TYR A 63 -15.16 15.57 -3.83
C TYR A 63 -15.19 14.18 -3.17
N ASP A 64 -16.23 13.38 -3.43
CA ASP A 64 -16.34 12.03 -2.86
C ASP A 64 -15.25 11.13 -3.44
N LEU A 65 -14.95 11.27 -4.73
CA LEU A 65 -13.86 10.54 -5.38
C LEU A 65 -12.49 10.97 -4.85
N LEU A 66 -12.30 12.26 -4.60
CA LEU A 66 -11.07 12.80 -4.03
C LEU A 66 -10.85 12.30 -2.59
N GLU A 67 -11.89 12.30 -1.76
CA GLU A 67 -11.83 11.78 -0.39
C GLU A 67 -11.51 10.27 -0.38
N GLN A 68 -12.15 9.50 -1.27
CA GLN A 68 -11.84 8.08 -1.43
C GLN A 68 -10.39 7.84 -1.87
N ALA A 69 -9.85 8.68 -2.76
CA ALA A 69 -8.47 8.58 -3.19
C ALA A 69 -7.49 8.92 -2.05
N ALA A 70 -7.76 9.98 -1.29
CA ALA A 70 -6.95 10.36 -0.13
C ALA A 70 -6.95 9.24 0.93
N LYS A 71 -8.12 8.68 1.23
CA LYS A 71 -8.26 7.61 2.23
C LYS A 71 -7.50 6.36 1.83
N LEU A 72 -7.59 5.96 0.57
CA LEU A 72 -6.86 4.80 0.06
C LEU A 72 -5.34 5.01 0.09
N ASP A 73 -4.87 6.22 -0.21
CA ASP A 73 -3.45 6.56 -0.13
C ASP A 73 -2.92 6.43 1.30
N GLU A 74 -3.66 7.00 2.27
CA GLU A 74 -3.33 6.90 3.69
C GLU A 74 -3.27 5.43 4.14
N ASP A 75 -4.27 4.63 3.79
CA ASP A 75 -4.36 3.22 4.15
C ASP A 75 -3.19 2.40 3.58
N LEU A 76 -2.79 2.67 2.34
CA LEU A 76 -1.63 2.02 1.72
C LEU A 76 -0.32 2.43 2.41
N VAL A 77 -0.17 3.71 2.78
CA VAL A 77 0.99 4.21 3.52
C VAL A 77 1.08 3.56 4.89
N GLN A 78 -0.04 3.46 5.62
CA GLN A 78 -0.11 2.80 6.93
C GLN A 78 0.23 1.31 6.82
N LEU A 79 -0.34 0.60 5.84
CA LEU A 79 -0.04 -0.82 5.61
C LEU A 79 1.44 -1.03 5.25
N ARG A 80 2.00 -0.20 4.37
CA ARG A 80 3.44 -0.23 4.03
C ARG A 80 4.31 0.00 5.26
N GLY A 81 3.97 1.02 6.07
CA GLY A 81 4.69 1.32 7.31
C GLY A 81 4.65 0.16 8.29
N PHE A 82 3.47 -0.45 8.45
CA PHE A 82 3.30 -1.67 9.25
C PHE A 82 4.21 -2.79 8.76
N VAL A 83 4.18 -3.14 7.47
CA VAL A 83 5.05 -4.20 6.93
C VAL A 83 6.53 -3.86 7.11
N GLY A 84 6.92 -2.60 6.90
CA GLY A 84 8.28 -2.13 7.11
C GLY A 84 8.79 -2.36 8.54
N SER A 85 7.92 -2.14 9.54
CA SER A 85 8.24 -2.39 10.95
C SER A 85 8.48 -3.88 11.28
N GLN A 86 7.96 -4.80 10.45
CA GLN A 86 8.10 -6.25 10.65
C GLN A 86 9.33 -6.83 9.94
N ILE A 87 10.07 -6.03 9.17
CA ILE A 87 11.31 -6.45 8.52
C ILE A 87 12.46 -6.26 9.50
N SER A 88 13.01 -7.37 10.00
CA SER A 88 14.16 -7.33 10.91
C SER A 88 15.37 -6.68 10.24
N LEU A 89 15.85 -5.57 10.81
CA LEU A 89 17.05 -4.85 10.38
C LEU A 89 18.34 -5.49 10.90
N ARG A 90 18.40 -6.82 11.12
CA ARG A 90 19.65 -7.50 11.46
C ARG A 90 20.62 -7.45 10.27
N VAL A 91 21.23 -6.27 10.09
CA VAL A 91 22.62 -6.13 9.67
C VAL A 91 23.37 -6.99 10.67
N HIS A 92 24.06 -8.01 10.18
CA HIS A 92 25.07 -8.67 10.96
C HIS A 92 26.01 -7.57 11.49
N THR A 93 25.92 -7.23 12.78
CA THR A 93 27.08 -6.73 13.51
C THR A 93 28.10 -7.85 13.41
N ALA A 94 28.95 -7.76 12.38
CA ALA A 94 30.15 -8.55 12.29
C ALA A 94 31.04 -8.18 13.49
N ALA A 95 31.59 -9.23 14.08
CA ALA A 95 32.35 -9.27 15.32
C ALA A 95 33.58 -8.35 15.34
#